data_AF-V2XMS8-F1
#
_entry.id   AF-V2XMS8-F1
#
_cell.length_a   1.000
_cell.length_b   1.000
_cell.length_c   1.000
_cell.angle_alpha   90.00
_cell.angle_beta   90.00
_cell.angle_gamma   90.00
#
_symmetry.space_group_name_H-M   'P 1'
#
loop_
_entity.id
_entity.type
_entity.pdbx_description
1 polymer ?
#
loop_
_entity_poly.entity_id
_entity_poly.type
_entity_poly.pdbx_seq_one_letter_code
_entity_poly.pdbx_strand_id
1 'polypeptide(L)'
;MLVAHLRVKRHQHVCPRHHGIHRPSAPSAQGAGFPCSHHINDTENLLITTTTLQSMIPSQTDVIVPMTLDYMDQLITRQKPYECRRYRISPSVKRIWFYLTAPHSCIAYICEIDPITARNDSPSMEETSFSYTLKSVWRIWKSLGLREMKKNYGLKVAPRGLMYVPTCILDAVPWREQQCLWKLENKPRRVVTTPQPKPTLKRKVTREDSLSFIDGVHHKLLKMEHGPRITRMTSDDRMDVDS
;
A
#
# COMPACT_ATOMS: atom_id res chain seq x y z
N MET A 1 10.62 8.07 -41.96
CA MET A 1 11.04 7.49 -40.66
C MET A 1 10.37 6.14 -40.50
N LEU A 2 11.13 5.05 -40.59
CA LEU A 2 10.62 3.67 -40.54
C LEU A 2 10.33 3.28 -39.09
N VAL A 3 9.10 2.84 -38.79
CA VAL A 3 8.71 2.28 -37.50
C VAL A 3 8.84 0.76 -37.59
N ALA A 4 9.83 0.19 -36.90
CA ALA A 4 10.05 -1.25 -36.84
C ALA A 4 9.12 -1.90 -35.80
N HIS A 5 8.18 -2.73 -36.26
CA HIS A 5 7.38 -3.60 -35.41
C HIS A 5 8.20 -4.82 -34.95
N LEU A 6 8.64 -4.82 -33.69
CA LEU A 6 9.18 -6.01 -33.03
C LEU A 6 8.04 -6.89 -32.50
N ARG A 7 7.81 -8.02 -33.19
CA ARG A 7 6.84 -9.05 -32.85
C ARG A 7 7.49 -10.05 -31.89
N VAL A 8 7.19 -9.96 -30.60
CA VAL A 8 7.67 -10.91 -29.59
C VAL A 8 6.86 -12.22 -29.70
N LYS A 9 7.51 -13.28 -30.18
CA LYS A 9 6.97 -14.65 -30.17
C LYS A 9 6.98 -15.18 -28.73
N ARG A 10 5.79 -15.44 -28.16
CA ARG A 10 5.65 -16.21 -26.91
C ARG A 10 5.86 -17.69 -27.21
N HIS A 11 6.97 -18.26 -26.74
CA HIS A 11 7.13 -19.71 -26.66
C HIS A 11 6.25 -20.24 -25.51
N GLN A 12 5.21 -20.99 -25.86
CA GLN A 12 4.48 -21.81 -24.90
C GLN A 12 5.31 -23.06 -24.63
N HIS A 13 5.81 -23.19 -23.41
CA HIS A 13 6.37 -24.44 -22.90
C HIS A 13 5.21 -25.39 -22.59
N VAL A 14 5.08 -26.43 -23.39
CA VAL A 14 4.21 -27.58 -23.12
C VAL A 14 4.95 -28.51 -22.16
N CYS A 15 4.46 -28.67 -20.94
CA CYS A 15 4.96 -29.68 -20.00
C CYS A 15 4.42 -31.07 -20.41
N PRO A 16 5.27 -32.11 -20.50
CA PRO A 16 4.79 -33.48 -20.76
C PRO A 16 4.05 -34.06 -19.54
N ARG A 17 2.91 -34.70 -19.81
CA ARG A 17 2.17 -35.55 -18.85
C ARG A 17 2.94 -36.85 -18.62
N HIS A 18 3.52 -37.05 -17.45
CA HIS A 18 3.99 -38.38 -17.04
C HIS A 18 2.84 -39.20 -16.46
N HIS A 19 2.62 -40.35 -17.10
CA HIS A 19 1.80 -41.45 -16.62
C HIS A 19 2.46 -42.11 -15.40
N GLY A 20 1.62 -42.66 -14.52
CA GLY A 20 1.97 -43.05 -13.16
C GLY A 20 2.88 -44.27 -13.02
N ILE A 21 3.23 -44.56 -11.76
CA ILE A 21 3.74 -45.85 -11.27
C ILE A 21 3.54 -45.88 -9.74
N HIS A 22 2.86 -46.94 -9.32
CA HIS A 22 2.96 -47.71 -8.07
C HIS A 22 2.99 -47.01 -6.70
N ARG A 23 1.93 -47.31 -5.95
CA ARG A 23 1.79 -47.19 -4.49
C ARG A 23 2.46 -48.41 -3.83
N PRO A 24 3.52 -48.26 -3.01
CA PRO A 24 4.00 -49.37 -2.20
C PRO A 24 3.16 -49.49 -0.92
N SER A 25 2.79 -50.74 -0.65
CA SER A 25 2.09 -51.26 0.50
C SER A 25 2.86 -50.99 1.81
N ALA A 26 2.12 -50.65 2.86
CA ALA A 26 2.66 -50.48 4.21
C ALA A 26 3.04 -51.84 4.83
N PRO A 27 4.16 -51.95 5.55
CA PRO A 27 4.38 -53.05 6.47
C PRO A 27 3.79 -52.71 7.86
N SER A 28 2.89 -53.58 8.30
CA SER A 28 2.54 -53.73 9.72
C SER A 28 3.77 -54.23 10.48
N ALA A 29 4.18 -53.50 11.52
CA ALA A 29 5.09 -53.99 12.55
C ALA A 29 4.47 -53.74 13.92
N GLN A 30 3.95 -54.81 14.51
CA GLN A 30 3.74 -54.97 15.93
C GLN A 30 5.10 -55.19 16.60
N GLY A 31 5.32 -54.60 17.78
CA GLY A 31 6.31 -55.15 18.71
C GLY A 31 7.14 -54.17 19.52
N ALA A 32 7.08 -54.39 20.84
CA ALA A 32 8.10 -54.15 21.85
C ALA A 32 8.18 -52.76 22.47
N GLY A 33 7.85 -52.73 23.76
CA GLY A 33 7.93 -51.57 24.63
C GLY A 33 9.37 -51.16 24.96
N PHE A 34 9.49 -49.89 25.32
CA PHE A 34 10.62 -49.34 26.05
C PHE A 34 10.07 -48.49 27.20
N PRO A 35 10.41 -48.79 28.47
CA PRO A 35 10.18 -47.90 29.58
C PRO A 35 11.45 -47.08 29.78
N CYS A 36 11.39 -45.77 29.56
CA CYS A 36 12.40 -44.84 30.08
C CYS A 36 11.68 -43.58 30.54
N SER A 37 11.36 -43.57 31.83
CA SER A 37 11.01 -42.37 32.58
C SER A 37 12.21 -41.43 32.59
N HIS A 38 12.26 -40.51 31.65
CA HIS A 38 13.03 -39.29 31.81
C HIS A 38 12.12 -38.24 32.44
N HIS A 39 12.44 -37.94 33.70
CA HIS A 39 11.99 -36.76 34.42
C HIS A 39 12.52 -35.53 33.66
N ILE A 40 11.71 -34.97 32.77
CA ILE A 40 12.02 -33.75 32.03
C ILE A 40 11.32 -32.61 32.76
N ASN A 41 12.08 -31.54 33.01
CA ASN A 41 11.68 -30.35 33.74
C ASN A 41 10.47 -29.66 33.09
N ASP A 42 9.31 -29.69 33.74
CA ASP A 42 8.06 -29.08 33.26
C ASP A 42 8.08 -27.54 33.24
N THR A 43 9.18 -26.90 33.66
CA THR A 43 9.27 -25.44 33.79
C THR A 43 9.72 -24.71 32.52
N GLU A 44 10.34 -25.39 31.54
CA GLU A 44 10.77 -24.74 30.29
C GLU A 44 9.71 -24.76 29.18
N ASN A 45 8.77 -25.72 29.19
CA ASN A 45 7.71 -25.79 28.17
C ASN A 45 6.63 -24.70 28.32
N LEU A 46 6.49 -24.10 29.51
CA LEU A 46 5.51 -23.03 29.76
C LEU A 46 5.98 -21.65 29.24
N LEU A 47 7.30 -21.45 29.09
CA LEU A 47 7.90 -20.22 28.54
C LEU A 47 7.98 -20.24 26.99
N ILE A 48 8.07 -21.43 26.38
CA ILE A 48 8.08 -21.59 24.91
C ILE A 48 6.67 -21.37 24.34
N THR A 49 5.62 -21.77 25.07
CA THR A 49 4.21 -21.58 24.66
C THR A 49 3.75 -20.13 24.73
N THR A 50 4.20 -19.36 25.72
CA THR A 50 3.87 -17.94 25.85
C THR A 50 4.58 -17.08 24.79
N THR A 51 5.86 -17.35 24.51
CA THR A 51 6.61 -16.62 23.47
C THR A 51 6.02 -16.85 22.08
N THR A 52 5.56 -18.06 21.78
CA THR A 52 4.96 -18.40 20.49
C THR A 52 3.58 -17.76 20.29
N LEU A 53 2.77 -17.62 21.35
CA LEU A 53 1.45 -16.96 21.26
C LEU A 53 1.56 -15.43 21.22
N GLN A 54 2.54 -14.83 21.92
CA GLN A 54 2.82 -13.39 21.85
C GLN A 54 3.26 -12.96 20.44
N SER A 55 3.83 -13.89 19.66
CA SER A 55 4.37 -13.67 18.31
C SER A 55 3.31 -13.39 17.22
N MET A 56 2.01 -13.64 17.52
CA MET A 56 0.93 -13.49 16.54
C MET A 56 0.11 -12.21 16.71
N ILE A 57 0.47 -11.33 17.65
CA ILE A 57 -0.26 -10.08 17.86
C ILE A 57 -0.06 -9.20 16.61
N PRO A 58 -1.15 -8.76 15.94
CA PRO A 58 -1.02 -7.83 14.82
C PRO A 58 -0.57 -6.47 15.34
N SER A 59 0.44 -5.88 14.70
CA SER A 59 0.80 -4.48 14.94
C SER A 59 -0.34 -3.55 14.52
N GLN A 60 -0.49 -2.40 15.18
CA GLN A 60 -1.46 -1.38 14.76
C GLN A 60 -0.87 -0.33 13.82
N THR A 61 0.46 -0.35 13.66
CA THR A 61 1.22 0.68 12.94
C THR A 61 1.71 0.24 11.56
N ASP A 62 1.65 -1.05 11.26
CA ASP A 62 2.24 -1.62 10.06
C ASP A 62 1.25 -2.56 9.38
N VAL A 63 1.10 -2.39 8.07
CA VAL A 63 0.21 -3.23 7.25
C VAL A 63 0.95 -3.84 6.08
N ILE A 64 0.58 -5.06 5.72
CA ILE A 64 1.00 -5.72 4.48
C ILE A 64 -0.06 -5.45 3.42
N VAL A 65 0.40 -5.05 2.24
CA VAL A 65 -0.46 -4.74 1.10
C VAL A 65 0.10 -5.43 -0.15
N PRO A 66 -0.73 -6.18 -0.92
CA PRO A 66 -0.28 -6.80 -2.15
C PRO A 66 -0.06 -5.75 -3.25
N MET A 67 1.00 -5.97 -4.04
CA MET A 67 1.46 -5.09 -5.11
C MET A 67 2.08 -5.88 -6.27
N THR A 68 2.08 -5.32 -7.49
CA THR A 68 2.83 -5.84 -8.63
C THR A 68 4.23 -5.22 -8.70
N LEU A 69 5.18 -5.89 -9.36
CA LEU A 69 6.53 -5.34 -9.50
C LEU A 69 6.54 -4.02 -10.30
N ASP A 70 5.84 -3.99 -11.44
CA ASP A 70 5.78 -2.81 -12.32
C ASP A 70 5.27 -1.56 -11.58
N TYR A 71 4.32 -1.72 -10.66
CA TYR A 71 3.83 -0.61 -9.86
C TYR A 71 4.85 -0.20 -8.79
N MET A 72 5.52 -1.17 -8.17
CA MET A 72 6.58 -0.88 -7.21
C MET A 72 7.72 -0.09 -7.85
N ASP A 73 8.07 -0.38 -9.10
CA ASP A 73 9.08 0.39 -9.84
C ASP A 73 8.69 1.87 -10.01
N GLN A 74 7.40 2.18 -10.18
CA GLN A 74 6.91 3.57 -10.21
C GLN A 74 7.08 4.28 -8.86
N LEU A 75 6.96 3.54 -7.75
CA LEU A 75 7.23 4.07 -6.41
C LEU A 75 8.73 4.32 -6.23
N ILE A 76 9.57 3.36 -6.63
CA ILE A 76 11.04 3.45 -6.52
C ILE A 76 11.57 4.62 -7.35
N THR A 77 11.11 4.76 -8.59
CA THR A 77 11.49 5.84 -9.50
C THR A 77 10.83 7.19 -9.17
N ARG A 78 9.94 7.23 -8.16
CA ARG A 78 9.17 8.41 -7.76
C ARG A 78 8.26 8.99 -8.85
N GLN A 79 7.91 8.21 -9.87
CA GLN A 79 6.91 8.61 -10.86
C GLN A 79 5.51 8.73 -10.25
N LYS A 80 5.22 7.84 -9.28
CA LYS A 80 3.96 7.84 -8.53
C LYS A 80 4.24 7.74 -7.03
N PRO A 81 4.64 8.82 -6.33
CA PRO A 81 5.08 8.77 -4.93
C PRO A 81 3.91 8.68 -3.92
N TYR A 82 2.80 8.07 -4.34
CA TYR A 82 1.59 7.93 -3.54
C TYR A 82 0.91 6.60 -3.85
N GLU A 83 0.31 6.01 -2.83
CA GLU A 83 -0.47 4.77 -2.93
C GLU A 83 -1.96 5.06 -2.84
N CYS A 84 -2.78 4.54 -3.77
CA CYS A 84 -4.23 4.74 -3.77
C CYS A 84 -4.98 3.46 -3.43
N ARG A 85 -5.97 3.53 -2.52
CA ARG A 85 -6.84 2.41 -2.15
C ARG A 85 -8.28 2.83 -2.02
N ARG A 86 -9.23 1.97 -2.40
CA ARG A 86 -10.68 2.22 -2.22
C ARG A 86 -11.12 2.20 -0.75
N TYR A 87 -10.34 1.56 0.12
CA TYR A 87 -10.58 1.50 1.55
C TYR A 87 -9.62 2.43 2.30
N ARG A 88 -10.08 2.93 3.45
CA ARG A 88 -9.27 3.76 4.33
C ARG A 88 -8.37 2.87 5.21
N ILE A 89 -7.06 3.03 5.08
CA ILE A 89 -6.06 2.53 6.03
C ILE A 89 -6.23 3.28 7.36
N SER A 90 -6.13 2.55 8.48
CA SER A 90 -6.24 3.13 9.83
C SER A 90 -5.23 4.27 10.02
N PRO A 91 -5.61 5.41 10.63
CA PRO A 91 -4.69 6.51 10.90
C PRO A 91 -3.54 6.16 11.85
N SER A 92 -3.63 5.04 12.59
CA SER A 92 -2.53 4.51 13.40
C SER A 92 -1.38 3.94 12.57
N VAL A 93 -1.64 3.60 11.29
CA VAL A 93 -0.67 2.99 10.40
C VAL A 93 0.32 4.03 9.92
N LYS A 94 1.60 3.72 10.11
CA LYS A 94 2.75 4.55 9.76
C LYS A 94 3.54 3.97 8.59
N ARG A 95 3.41 2.66 8.34
CA ARG A 95 4.23 1.92 7.39
C ARG A 95 3.40 0.91 6.59
N ILE A 96 3.70 0.80 5.30
CA ILE A 96 3.17 -0.22 4.41
C ILE A 96 4.30 -1.14 3.98
N TRP A 97 4.10 -2.44 4.18
CA TRP A 97 4.97 -3.53 3.74
C TRP A 97 4.38 -4.09 2.45
N PHE A 98 5.09 -3.96 1.33
CA PHE A 98 4.59 -4.41 0.04
C PHE A 98 4.92 -5.88 -0.21
N TYR A 99 3.86 -6.68 -0.33
CA TYR A 99 3.94 -8.05 -0.79
C TYR A 99 3.87 -8.06 -2.32
N LEU A 100 4.98 -8.38 -2.96
CA LEU A 100 5.03 -8.62 -4.39
C LEU A 100 4.26 -9.90 -4.70
N THR A 101 3.26 -9.76 -5.56
CA THR A 101 2.49 -10.87 -6.10
C THR A 101 3.34 -11.74 -7.03
N ALA A 102 2.73 -12.77 -7.64
CA ALA A 102 3.44 -13.65 -8.56
C ALA A 102 4.14 -12.84 -9.68
N PRO A 103 5.37 -13.21 -10.08
CA PRO A 103 6.05 -14.47 -9.75
C PRO A 103 6.84 -14.46 -8.43
N HIS A 104 7.06 -13.30 -7.81
CA HIS A 104 7.98 -13.17 -6.66
C HIS A 104 7.40 -13.73 -5.36
N SER A 105 6.11 -13.50 -5.11
CA SER A 105 5.39 -14.04 -3.95
C SER A 105 6.10 -13.79 -2.61
N CYS A 106 6.62 -12.57 -2.41
CA CYS A 106 7.44 -12.21 -1.25
C CYS A 106 7.19 -10.78 -0.77
N ILE A 107 7.47 -10.50 0.50
CA ILE A 107 7.58 -9.13 0.99
C ILE A 107 9.00 -8.63 0.66
N ALA A 108 9.09 -7.53 -0.07
CA ALA A 108 10.38 -7.01 -0.54
C ALA A 108 10.62 -5.53 -0.22
N TYR A 109 9.57 -4.76 0.05
CA TYR A 109 9.70 -3.32 0.26
C TYR A 109 8.88 -2.83 1.45
N ILE A 110 9.36 -1.78 2.09
CA ILE A 110 8.72 -1.11 3.23
C ILE A 110 8.68 0.38 2.92
N CYS A 111 7.53 1.01 3.09
CA CYS A 111 7.36 2.43 2.86
C CYS A 111 6.75 3.11 4.08
N GLU A 112 7.34 4.22 4.53
CA GLU A 112 6.70 5.10 5.49
C GLU A 112 5.65 5.95 4.76
N ILE A 113 4.49 6.16 5.39
CA ILE A 113 3.40 6.96 4.82
C ILE A 113 3.11 8.19 5.66
N ASP A 114 2.58 9.23 5.02
CA ASP A 114 1.94 10.34 5.71
C ASP A 114 0.55 9.94 6.23
N PRO A 115 0.10 10.54 7.35
CA PRO A 115 -1.31 10.54 7.70
C PRO A 115 -2.12 11.05 6.52
N ILE A 116 -3.33 10.50 6.37
CA ILE A 116 -4.22 10.86 5.26
C ILE A 116 -4.37 12.39 5.16
N THR A 117 -3.85 12.96 4.08
CA THR A 117 -4.02 14.36 3.76
C THR A 117 -5.33 14.43 3.01
N ALA A 118 -6.40 14.85 3.69
CA ALA A 118 -7.78 15.12 3.24
C ALA A 118 -8.22 14.61 1.85
N ARG A 119 -9.40 13.99 1.80
CA ARG A 119 -10.17 13.77 0.56
C ARG A 119 -10.26 15.13 -0.16
N ASN A 120 -9.75 15.24 -1.39
CA ASN A 120 -10.09 16.40 -2.20
C ASN A 120 -11.61 16.39 -2.34
N ASP A 121 -12.29 17.41 -1.84
CA ASP A 121 -13.74 17.62 -1.99
C ASP A 121 -14.10 18.06 -3.43
N SER A 122 -13.27 17.71 -4.43
CA SER A 122 -13.71 17.80 -5.81
C SER A 122 -14.95 16.88 -5.97
N PRO A 123 -15.95 17.26 -6.78
CA PRO A 123 -17.17 16.48 -7.03
C PRO A 123 -17.19 15.79 -8.41
N SER A 124 -16.03 15.42 -8.95
CA SER A 124 -15.83 14.75 -10.23
C SER A 124 -15.78 13.22 -10.06
N MET A 125 -16.92 12.58 -9.77
CA MET A 125 -17.41 11.20 -10.11
C MET A 125 -16.46 9.97 -10.18
N GLU A 126 -15.14 10.05 -10.00
CA GLU A 126 -14.21 8.91 -9.85
C GLU A 126 -13.74 8.74 -8.38
N GLU A 127 -14.50 9.33 -7.44
CA GLU A 127 -14.04 9.84 -6.14
C GLU A 127 -14.33 8.95 -4.93
N THR A 128 -13.74 7.76 -4.88
CA THR A 128 -13.72 6.96 -3.63
C THR A 128 -12.37 6.32 -3.31
N SER A 129 -11.26 6.80 -3.88
CA SER A 129 -9.93 6.33 -3.49
C SER A 129 -9.26 7.27 -2.50
N PHE A 130 -8.72 6.69 -1.43
CA PHE A 130 -7.82 7.34 -0.49
C PHE A 130 -6.38 7.26 -1.01
N SER A 131 -5.69 8.39 -1.05
CA SER A 131 -4.28 8.48 -1.45
C SER A 131 -3.36 8.66 -0.24
N TYR A 132 -2.28 7.88 -0.18
CA TYR A 132 -1.29 7.87 0.88
C TYR A 132 0.06 8.29 0.31
N THR A 133 0.54 9.49 0.66
CA THR A 133 1.85 9.98 0.23
C THR A 133 2.96 9.16 0.90
N LEU A 134 3.92 8.71 0.11
CA LEU A 134 5.07 7.96 0.60
C LEU A 134 6.19 8.90 1.04
N LYS A 135 6.66 8.74 2.27
CA LYS A 135 7.79 9.48 2.84
C LYS A 135 9.13 8.87 2.49
N SER A 136 9.20 7.55 2.47
CA SER A 136 10.44 6.83 2.22
C SER A 136 10.13 5.46 1.64
N VAL A 137 11.07 4.92 0.87
CA VAL A 137 11.01 3.57 0.31
C VAL A 137 12.28 2.85 0.67
N TRP A 138 12.10 1.67 1.27
CA TRP A 138 13.16 0.78 1.73
C TRP A 138 13.02 -0.56 1.03
N ARG A 139 14.15 -1.14 0.61
CA ARG A 139 14.24 -2.50 0.09
C ARG A 139 14.77 -3.41 1.18
N ILE A 140 14.04 -4.50 1.45
CA ILE A 140 14.46 -5.54 2.38
C ILE A 140 15.59 -6.34 1.74
N TRP A 141 16.70 -6.55 2.48
CA TRP A 141 17.87 -7.26 1.97
C TRP A 141 17.56 -8.70 1.56
N LYS A 142 16.85 -9.43 2.45
CA LYS A 142 16.34 -10.77 2.19
C LYS A 142 14.82 -10.72 2.16
N SER A 143 14.25 -10.74 0.96
CA SER A 143 12.80 -10.73 0.80
C SER A 143 12.14 -11.93 1.49
N LEU A 144 11.05 -11.70 2.23
CA LEU A 144 10.34 -12.77 2.95
C LEU A 144 9.41 -13.51 2.00
N GLY A 145 9.81 -14.71 1.58
CA GLY A 145 9.01 -15.53 0.67
C GLY A 145 7.75 -16.11 1.34
N LEU A 146 6.71 -16.41 0.56
CA LEU A 146 5.45 -16.99 1.06
C LEU A 146 5.65 -18.26 1.91
N ARG A 147 6.60 -19.12 1.53
CA ARG A 147 6.93 -20.34 2.30
C ARG A 147 7.50 -20.01 3.68
N GLU A 148 8.39 -19.01 3.75
CA GLU A 148 8.99 -18.53 4.99
C GLU A 148 7.93 -17.88 5.88
N MET A 149 7.04 -17.07 5.30
CA MET A 149 5.93 -16.46 6.03
C MET A 149 4.94 -17.46 6.63
N LYS A 150 4.63 -18.52 5.88
CA LYS A 150 3.80 -19.62 6.38
C LYS A 150 4.45 -20.37 7.52
N LYS A 151 5.73 -20.73 7.34
CA LYS A 151 6.46 -21.60 8.27
C LYS A 151 6.84 -20.88 9.56
N ASN A 152 7.34 -19.65 9.46
CA ASN A 152 8.02 -18.98 10.56
C ASN A 152 7.18 -17.86 11.19
N TYR A 153 6.21 -17.30 10.46
CA TYR A 153 5.45 -16.12 10.91
C TYR A 153 3.94 -16.37 10.98
N GLY A 154 3.48 -17.61 10.80
CA GLY A 154 2.08 -18.00 10.99
C GLY A 154 1.09 -17.49 9.92
N LEU A 155 1.56 -16.92 8.80
CA LEU A 155 0.66 -16.49 7.72
C LEU A 155 0.07 -17.70 7.00
N LYS A 156 -1.23 -17.95 7.11
CA LYS A 156 -1.87 -19.11 6.47
C LYS A 156 -1.90 -19.02 4.94
N VAL A 157 -2.10 -17.82 4.40
CA VAL A 157 -2.29 -17.56 2.97
C VAL A 157 -1.47 -16.35 2.52
N ALA A 158 -1.27 -16.22 1.20
CA ALA A 158 -0.68 -15.02 0.64
C ALA A 158 -1.57 -13.80 0.93
N PRO A 159 -1.01 -12.62 1.24
CA PRO A 159 -1.78 -11.40 1.39
C PRO A 159 -2.63 -11.12 0.14
N ARG A 160 -3.96 -11.07 0.30
CA ARG A 160 -4.93 -10.76 -0.79
C ARG A 160 -5.52 -9.36 -0.68
N GLY A 161 -5.37 -8.73 0.47
CA GLY A 161 -5.83 -7.38 0.78
C GLY A 161 -4.97 -6.79 1.90
N LEU A 162 -5.47 -5.72 2.52
CA LEU A 162 -4.81 -5.16 3.70
C LEU A 162 -4.87 -6.15 4.86
N MET A 163 -3.72 -6.40 5.48
CA MET A 163 -3.61 -7.12 6.74
C MET A 163 -2.56 -6.44 7.61
N TYR A 164 -2.70 -6.51 8.92
CA TYR A 164 -1.68 -5.98 9.83
C TYR A 164 -0.46 -6.91 9.87
N VAL A 165 0.74 -6.32 9.97
CA VAL A 165 1.99 -7.08 10.08
C VAL A 165 2.04 -7.71 11.48
N PRO A 166 2.23 -9.04 11.61
CA PRO A 166 2.50 -9.68 12.90
C PRO A 166 3.76 -9.12 13.56
N THR A 167 3.75 -8.95 14.88
CA THR A 167 4.91 -8.44 15.64
C THR A 167 6.18 -9.25 15.39
N CYS A 168 6.09 -10.58 15.26
CA CYS A 168 7.24 -11.43 14.94
C CYS A 168 7.96 -11.07 13.64
N ILE A 169 7.25 -10.54 12.62
CA ILE A 169 7.87 -10.05 11.39
C ILE A 169 8.61 -8.73 11.67
N LEU A 170 8.03 -7.85 12.49
CA LEU A 170 8.66 -6.56 12.85
C LEU A 170 9.96 -6.77 13.64
N ASP A 171 9.98 -7.75 14.54
CA ASP A 171 11.15 -8.10 15.34
C ASP A 171 12.23 -8.77 14.48
N ALA A 172 11.83 -9.66 13.58
CA ALA A 172 12.76 -10.38 12.70
C ALA A 172 13.34 -9.52 11.56
N VAL A 173 12.61 -8.49 11.12
CA VAL A 173 13.02 -7.63 10.00
C VAL A 173 13.03 -6.16 10.46
N PRO A 174 14.12 -5.71 11.11
CA PRO A 174 14.27 -4.31 11.52
C PRO A 174 14.36 -3.42 10.28
N TRP A 175 13.25 -2.75 9.95
CA TRP A 175 13.12 -1.96 8.72
C TRP A 175 14.15 -0.82 8.60
N ARG A 176 14.63 -0.26 9.72
CA ARG A 176 15.60 0.85 9.75
C ARG A 176 17.00 0.42 9.31
N GLU A 177 17.29 -0.88 9.33
CA GLU A 177 18.57 -1.47 8.93
C GLU A 177 18.56 -1.91 7.46
N GLN A 178 17.43 -1.73 6.77
CA GLN A 178 17.26 -2.12 5.38
C GLN A 178 17.83 -1.07 4.43
N GLN A 179 17.88 -1.39 3.14
CA GLN A 179 18.41 -0.46 2.14
C GLN A 179 17.40 0.65 1.86
N CYS A 180 17.69 1.89 2.29
CA CYS A 180 16.91 3.06 1.90
C CYS A 180 17.15 3.36 0.42
N LEU A 181 16.12 3.24 -0.42
CA LEU A 181 16.21 3.63 -1.82
C LEU A 181 16.07 5.13 -1.97
N TRP A 182 15.14 5.71 -1.21
CA TRP A 182 14.98 7.15 -1.12
C TRP A 182 14.14 7.56 0.08
N LYS A 183 14.33 8.81 0.52
CA LYS A 183 13.55 9.45 1.59
C LYS A 183 13.24 10.90 1.19
N LEU A 184 12.02 11.37 1.48
CA LEU A 184 11.69 12.78 1.43
C LEU A 184 12.44 13.44 2.58
N GLU A 185 13.34 14.35 2.26
CA GLU A 185 13.96 15.18 3.28
C GLU A 185 12.86 15.98 3.96
N ASN A 186 12.83 15.91 5.29
CA ASN A 186 12.09 16.87 6.08
C ASN A 186 12.82 18.20 5.94
N LYS A 187 12.59 18.94 4.84
CA LYS A 187 12.85 20.37 4.89
C LYS A 187 12.00 20.88 6.04
N PRO A 188 12.59 21.45 7.12
CA PRO A 188 11.80 22.06 8.16
C PRO A 188 10.88 23.01 7.43
N ARG A 189 9.56 22.76 7.53
CA ARG A 189 8.55 23.59 6.91
C ARG A 189 8.90 24.98 7.39
N ARG A 190 9.47 25.83 6.52
CA ARG A 190 9.70 27.23 6.86
C ARG A 190 8.32 27.68 7.27
N VAL A 191 8.13 27.91 8.56
CA VAL A 191 6.92 28.53 9.06
C VAL A 191 6.96 29.84 8.31
N VAL A 192 6.14 29.95 7.25
CA VAL A 192 5.84 31.23 6.66
C VAL A 192 5.05 31.88 7.78
N THR A 193 5.78 32.53 8.69
CA THR A 193 5.25 33.62 9.49
C THR A 193 4.85 34.63 8.44
N THR A 194 3.62 34.47 7.92
CA THR A 194 2.88 35.58 7.35
C THR A 194 3.05 36.69 8.37
N PRO A 195 3.73 37.80 8.02
CA PRO A 195 3.95 38.88 8.96
C PRO A 195 2.57 39.27 9.49
N GLN A 196 2.36 38.99 10.78
CA GLN A 196 1.18 39.45 11.49
C GLN A 196 1.10 40.95 11.20
N PRO A 197 -0.03 41.46 10.65
CA PRO A 197 -0.20 42.89 10.51
C PRO A 197 0.04 43.49 11.89
N LYS A 198 1.06 44.36 12.00
CA LYS A 198 1.35 45.09 13.24
C LYS A 198 0.01 45.64 13.75
N PRO A 199 -0.34 45.47 15.04
CA PRO A 199 -1.48 46.17 15.60
C PRO A 199 -1.22 47.67 15.43
N THR A 200 -1.83 48.26 14.42
CA THR A 200 -1.91 49.70 14.27
C THR A 200 -2.57 50.21 15.53
N LEU A 201 -1.81 50.97 16.32
CA LEU A 201 -2.31 51.74 17.44
C LEU A 201 -3.62 52.40 17.02
N LYS A 202 -4.71 52.10 17.73
CA LYS A 202 -6.01 52.73 17.51
C LYS A 202 -5.81 54.24 17.60
N ARG A 203 -5.84 54.91 16.45
CA ARG A 203 -5.95 56.36 16.38
C ARG A 203 -7.31 56.69 17.02
N LYS A 204 -7.27 57.48 18.08
CA LYS A 204 -8.44 57.97 18.82
C LYS A 204 -9.34 58.70 17.81
N VAL A 205 -10.45 58.07 17.44
CA VAL A 205 -11.47 58.66 16.58
C VAL A 205 -12.17 59.73 17.41
N THR A 206 -11.84 60.99 17.15
CA THR A 206 -12.70 62.11 17.50
C THR A 206 -13.96 61.99 16.67
N ARG A 207 -15.08 61.88 17.37
CA ARG A 207 -16.45 61.96 16.88
C ARG A 207 -16.61 63.33 16.23
N GLU A 208 -16.72 63.36 14.90
CA GLU A 208 -17.40 64.33 13.99
C GLU A 208 -16.87 64.01 12.60
N ASP A 209 -17.60 63.17 11.86
CA ASP A 209 -17.66 63.09 10.39
C ASP A 209 -18.37 61.79 10.01
N SER A 210 -19.65 61.79 10.34
CA SER A 210 -20.64 60.90 9.78
C SER A 210 -21.06 61.46 8.42
N LEU A 211 -21.35 60.55 7.47
CA LEU A 211 -22.07 60.75 6.20
C LEU A 211 -21.20 61.00 4.96
N SER A 212 -20.77 59.92 4.32
CA SER A 212 -21.05 59.64 2.89
C SER A 212 -20.19 58.47 2.39
N PHE A 213 -20.72 57.24 2.47
CA PHE A 213 -20.22 56.16 1.60
C PHE A 213 -21.25 55.04 1.47
N ILE A 214 -22.41 55.40 0.92
CA ILE A 214 -23.29 54.43 0.27
C ILE A 214 -23.16 54.76 -1.21
N ASP A 215 -22.48 53.89 -1.96
CA ASP A 215 -22.75 53.62 -3.39
C ASP A 215 -21.69 52.64 -3.91
N GLY A 216 -22.14 51.54 -4.53
CA GLY A 216 -21.24 50.62 -5.21
C GLY A 216 -21.66 49.17 -5.36
N VAL A 217 -22.96 48.85 -5.34
CA VAL A 217 -23.46 47.59 -5.92
C VAL A 217 -23.67 47.84 -7.41
N HIS A 218 -22.85 47.27 -8.30
CA HIS A 218 -23.30 46.65 -9.56
C HIS A 218 -22.14 46.15 -10.45
N HIS A 219 -22.44 45.07 -11.18
CA HIS A 219 -21.76 44.54 -12.37
C HIS A 219 -20.46 43.72 -12.22
N LYS A 220 -20.63 42.39 -12.16
CA LYS A 220 -20.09 41.48 -13.20
C LYS A 220 -20.77 40.11 -13.20
N LEU A 221 -22.01 40.10 -13.68
CA LEU A 221 -22.67 38.91 -14.22
C LEU A 221 -22.50 38.92 -15.75
N LEU A 222 -22.36 37.74 -16.34
CA LEU A 222 -22.26 37.41 -17.77
C LEU A 222 -20.93 37.72 -18.49
N LYS A 223 -20.22 36.65 -18.84
CA LYS A 223 -20.02 36.20 -20.24
C LYS A 223 -18.98 35.09 -20.26
N MET A 224 -19.40 33.87 -20.61
CA MET A 224 -18.72 32.96 -21.55
C MET A 224 -19.39 31.58 -21.50
N GLU A 225 -20.55 31.50 -22.17
CA GLU A 225 -20.97 30.25 -22.79
C GLU A 225 -20.26 30.08 -24.15
N HIS A 226 -20.36 28.87 -24.71
CA HIS A 226 -19.90 28.37 -26.03
C HIS A 226 -18.59 27.56 -26.00
N GLY A 227 -18.70 26.29 -25.59
CA GLY A 227 -17.77 25.20 -25.91
C GLY A 227 -18.51 24.06 -26.64
N PRO A 228 -17.86 23.32 -27.54
CA PRO A 228 -18.50 22.62 -28.65
C PRO A 228 -19.25 21.33 -28.25
N ARG A 229 -20.38 21.15 -28.95
CA ARG A 229 -21.31 20.02 -28.94
C ARG A 229 -20.60 18.74 -29.43
N ILE A 230 -20.30 17.83 -28.51
CA ILE A 230 -19.83 16.47 -28.85
C ILE A 230 -21.04 15.64 -29.27
N THR A 231 -21.08 15.28 -30.55
CA THR A 231 -22.05 14.35 -31.13
C THR A 231 -21.78 12.95 -30.60
N ARG A 232 -22.76 12.37 -29.89
CA ARG A 232 -22.78 10.94 -29.55
C ARG A 232 -22.99 10.12 -30.83
N MET A 233 -22.00 9.32 -31.21
CA MET A 233 -22.23 8.23 -32.16
C MET A 233 -22.88 7.07 -31.40
N THR A 234 -24.10 6.76 -31.80
CA THR A 234 -24.86 5.60 -31.33
C THR A 234 -24.34 4.32 -31.98
N SER A 235 -24.35 3.28 -31.17
CA SER A 235 -24.30 1.86 -31.51
C SER A 235 -25.11 1.48 -32.75
N ASP A 236 -24.52 0.67 -33.64
CA ASP A 236 -25.10 -0.58 -34.15
C ASP A 236 -24.25 -1.08 -35.32
N ASP A 237 -23.43 -2.11 -35.08
CA ASP A 237 -23.03 -3.04 -36.13
C ASP A 237 -23.01 -4.44 -35.52
N ARG A 238 -24.17 -5.09 -35.65
CA ARG A 238 -24.33 -6.54 -35.62
C ARG A 238 -23.59 -7.10 -36.83
N MET A 239 -22.58 -7.92 -36.58
CA MET A 239 -22.10 -8.87 -37.58
C MET A 239 -22.54 -10.26 -37.10
N ASP A 240 -23.71 -10.67 -37.63
CA ASP A 240 -24.01 -12.08 -37.92
C ASP A 240 -23.04 -12.59 -39.02
N VAL A 241 -23.04 -13.91 -39.24
CA VAL A 241 -22.33 -14.70 -40.30
C VAL A 241 -21.04 -15.36 -39.77
N ASP A 242 -20.81 -16.67 -39.82
CA ASP A 242 -21.61 -17.84 -40.25
C ASP A 242 -20.93 -19.11 -39.70
N SER A 243 -21.75 -20.17 -39.57
CA SER A 243 -21.51 -21.61 -39.79
C SER A 243 -20.07 -22.17 -39.85
#